data_AF-B7GBD9-F1
#
_entry.id   AF-B7GBD9-F1
#
_cell.length_a   1.000
_cell.length_b   1.000
_cell.length_c   1.000
_cell.angle_alpha   90.00
_cell.angle_beta   90.00
_cell.angle_gamma   90.00
#
_symmetry.space_group_name_H-M   'P 1'
#
loop_
_entity.id
_entity.type
_entity.pdbx_description
1 polymer ?
#
loop_
_entity_poly.entity_id
_entity_poly.type
_entity_poly.pdbx_seq_one_letter_code
_entity_poly.pdbx_strand_id
1 'polypeptide(L)'
;MTDGSAVDWTTAVTVGAAALAACGVGVLTAASSDTVSRRILSPERTHAKRSAEYGYRWRQAMERAVLQCSYVLAGGVGNYNDEIELAQTKLVRDMAHVELLVQAIVDRKGRLRIGKICTDERMPSTDYYVWLYDQESSQIYQLPLTTFGMALADAMERKIHSTTFCFLADAAASTASALVKDLLQITKSAVEIYENPLWLTQLALLTRKNLHPRDDLERVLYAFCRMQAWNCEQPTLLISYGAAVTPILLPMLQQVFPDDRHLFCYTGCIQTAQAAFHGRRSFQRNHVPECVSDALQFPHPVSYTTPLSRSMLHSVNTMPPYSRALVSLPIEIADVVETWMAAVDAFFLLKEDERINGYLPYVLKTDYLLTPVSLDVRHWTTRSLLQYVCGSRTRGEVPSETLDAAFSYLRERKPLAPLAKIDAYRKPIENAVFQHKLILIENKTLQDTVQPTQHWTLKSTAKAGCACCLPEEDEEDEDLGALKGKLDMSRPGVFVLPGTLKKGKPSAAGKFVDGKMGFAFDPTKFS
;
A
#
# COMPACT_ATOMS: atom_id res chain seq x y z
N MET A 1 -66.82 -12.90 62.16
CA MET A 1 -66.47 -11.47 62.19
C MET A 1 -64.96 -11.39 62.24
N THR A 2 -64.43 -10.50 61.42
CA THR A 2 -63.12 -10.52 60.78
C THR A 2 -62.04 -9.84 61.64
N ASP A 3 -60.97 -10.58 61.93
CA ASP A 3 -59.69 -10.01 62.34
C ASP A 3 -59.02 -9.35 61.13
N GLY A 4 -58.87 -8.03 61.20
CA GLY A 4 -58.15 -7.22 60.22
C GLY A 4 -56.68 -7.11 60.60
N SER A 5 -55.82 -7.86 59.93
CA SER A 5 -54.37 -7.73 59.99
C SER A 5 -53.94 -6.35 59.51
N ALA A 6 -53.44 -5.51 60.41
CA ALA A 6 -52.70 -4.31 60.06
C ALA A 6 -51.41 -4.74 59.33
N VAL A 7 -51.47 -4.71 58.00
CA VAL A 7 -50.29 -4.96 57.16
C VAL A 7 -49.30 -3.83 57.42
N ASP A 8 -48.10 -4.20 57.85
CA ASP A 8 -47.02 -3.28 58.17
C ASP A 8 -46.47 -2.66 56.87
N TRP A 9 -47.08 -1.55 56.46
CA TRP A 9 -46.78 -0.82 55.23
C TRP A 9 -45.32 -0.35 55.16
N THR A 10 -44.66 -0.18 56.30
CA THR A 10 -43.26 0.24 56.34
C THR A 10 -42.32 -0.85 55.82
N THR A 11 -42.62 -2.12 56.09
CA THR A 11 -41.86 -3.27 55.58
C THR A 11 -42.10 -3.46 54.08
N ALA A 12 -43.33 -3.25 53.61
CA ALA A 12 -43.67 -3.37 52.19
C ALA A 12 -42.95 -2.30 51.33
N VAL A 13 -42.86 -1.05 51.82
CA VAL A 13 -42.20 0.05 51.10
C VAL A 13 -40.67 -0.13 51.08
N THR A 14 -40.07 -0.58 52.18
CA THR A 14 -38.61 -0.84 52.23
C THR A 14 -38.22 -2.04 51.38
N VAL A 15 -39.01 -3.12 51.37
CA VAL A 15 -38.78 -4.28 50.48
C VAL A 15 -38.98 -3.89 49.01
N GLY A 16 -39.99 -3.07 48.70
CA GLY A 16 -40.21 -2.57 47.34
C GLY A 16 -39.08 -1.67 46.82
N ALA A 17 -38.55 -0.77 47.66
CA ALA A 17 -37.42 0.09 47.32
C ALA A 17 -36.12 -0.72 47.16
N ALA A 18 -35.88 -1.71 48.03
CA ALA A 18 -34.72 -2.60 47.92
C ALA A 18 -34.79 -3.48 46.66
N ALA A 19 -35.97 -3.98 46.29
CA ALA A 19 -36.17 -4.75 45.06
C ALA A 19 -35.96 -3.88 43.80
N LEU A 20 -36.44 -2.64 43.80
CA LEU A 20 -36.21 -1.69 42.69
C LEU A 20 -34.73 -1.30 42.57
N ALA A 21 -34.04 -1.08 43.69
CA ALA A 21 -32.60 -0.82 43.69
C ALA A 21 -31.80 -2.05 43.24
N ALA A 22 -32.17 -3.25 43.68
CA ALA A 22 -31.52 -4.49 43.25
C ALA A 22 -31.77 -4.80 41.76
N CYS A 23 -32.98 -4.53 41.24
CA CYS A 23 -33.27 -4.62 39.82
C CYS A 23 -32.52 -3.54 39.02
N GLY A 24 -32.44 -2.31 39.52
CA GLY A 24 -31.67 -1.22 38.89
C GLY A 24 -30.18 -1.52 38.83
N VAL A 25 -29.60 -2.02 39.93
CA VAL A 25 -28.21 -2.48 39.99
C VAL A 25 -28.03 -3.72 39.11
N GLY A 26 -28.96 -4.68 39.11
CA GLY A 26 -28.91 -5.86 38.25
C GLY A 26 -28.93 -5.51 36.75
N VAL A 27 -29.75 -4.54 36.35
CA VAL A 27 -29.82 -4.03 34.96
C VAL A 27 -28.55 -3.23 34.62
N LEU A 28 -28.03 -2.38 35.51
CA LEU A 28 -26.76 -1.68 35.31
C LEU A 28 -25.56 -2.64 35.27
N THR A 29 -25.58 -3.71 36.06
CA THR A 29 -24.54 -4.75 36.11
C THR A 29 -24.63 -5.70 34.92
N ALA A 30 -25.85 -5.95 34.41
CA ALA A 30 -26.06 -6.68 33.16
C ALA A 30 -25.68 -5.82 31.94
N ALA A 31 -25.95 -4.52 31.96
CA ALA A 31 -25.53 -3.56 30.93
C ALA A 31 -24.02 -3.27 30.95
N SER A 32 -23.39 -3.32 32.13
CA SER A 32 -21.93 -3.26 32.29
C SER A 32 -21.26 -4.63 32.11
N SER A 33 -22.03 -5.73 32.08
CA SER A 33 -21.49 -7.03 31.72
C SER A 33 -20.95 -6.96 30.29
N ASP A 34 -19.68 -7.30 30.16
CA ASP A 34 -18.92 -7.22 28.91
C ASP A 34 -19.69 -7.90 27.77
N THR A 35 -20.49 -8.93 28.05
CA THR A 35 -21.33 -9.69 27.11
C THR A 35 -22.46 -8.87 26.45
N VAL A 36 -23.11 -7.93 27.16
CA VAL A 36 -24.18 -7.08 26.60
C VAL A 36 -23.61 -5.90 25.85
N SER A 37 -22.53 -5.28 26.37
CA SER A 37 -21.74 -4.28 25.64
C SER A 37 -21.16 -4.85 24.32
N ARG A 38 -20.70 -6.12 24.34
CA ARG A 38 -20.22 -6.87 23.16
C ARG A 38 -21.32 -7.23 22.15
N ARG A 39 -22.58 -7.37 22.57
CA ARG A 39 -23.74 -7.60 21.65
C ARG A 39 -24.29 -6.30 21.07
N ILE A 40 -24.21 -5.18 21.79
CA ILE A 40 -24.65 -3.87 21.31
C ILE A 40 -23.62 -3.27 20.32
N LEU A 41 -22.33 -3.52 20.54
CA LEU A 41 -21.24 -3.13 19.65
C LEU A 41 -20.86 -4.29 18.70
N SER A 42 -21.77 -4.71 17.81
CA SER A 42 -21.36 -5.65 16.76
C SER A 42 -20.20 -5.02 15.96
N PRO A 43 -19.10 -5.73 15.67
CA PRO A 43 -17.99 -5.22 14.85
C PRO A 43 -18.47 -4.61 13.54
N GLU A 44 -19.52 -5.17 12.94
CA GLU A 44 -20.16 -4.65 11.73
C GLU A 44 -20.85 -3.30 11.96
N ARG A 45 -21.61 -3.12 13.06
CA ARG A 45 -22.18 -1.81 13.44
C ARG A 45 -21.10 -0.82 13.84
N THR A 46 -20.03 -1.22 14.50
CA THR A 46 -18.91 -0.32 14.83
C THR A 46 -18.15 0.07 13.57
N HIS A 47 -17.92 -0.85 12.64
CA HIS A 47 -17.33 -0.58 11.33
C HIS A 47 -18.26 0.28 10.46
N ALA A 48 -19.55 0.01 10.43
CA ALA A 48 -20.54 0.80 9.68
C ALA A 48 -20.75 2.18 10.32
N LYS A 49 -20.79 2.26 11.66
CA LYS A 49 -20.82 3.50 12.42
C LYS A 49 -19.55 4.30 12.19
N ARG A 50 -18.37 3.67 12.19
CA ARG A 50 -17.09 4.33 11.81
C ARG A 50 -17.10 4.77 10.36
N SER A 51 -17.48 3.91 9.44
CA SER A 51 -17.68 4.24 8.02
C SER A 51 -18.58 5.46 7.83
N ALA A 52 -19.62 5.59 8.66
CA ALA A 52 -20.55 6.71 8.67
C ALA A 52 -20.04 7.96 9.43
N GLU A 53 -19.47 7.80 10.63
CA GLU A 53 -18.89 8.87 11.48
C GLU A 53 -17.63 9.48 10.87
N TYR A 54 -16.81 8.66 10.21
CA TYR A 54 -15.65 9.11 9.43
C TYR A 54 -16.02 9.69 8.07
N GLY A 55 -17.32 9.70 7.70
CA GLY A 55 -17.86 10.33 6.50
C GLY A 55 -16.88 10.24 5.33
N TYR A 56 -16.59 9.00 4.88
CA TYR A 56 -15.46 8.62 4.03
C TYR A 56 -14.82 9.76 3.21
N ARG A 57 -13.81 10.39 3.82
CA ARG A 57 -13.08 11.48 3.21
C ARG A 57 -12.17 11.04 2.06
N TRP A 58 -11.90 9.73 1.88
CA TRP A 58 -11.14 9.19 0.73
C TRP A 58 -11.78 9.60 -0.58
N ARG A 59 -13.09 9.39 -0.69
CA ARG A 59 -13.88 9.80 -1.85
C ARG A 59 -13.84 11.32 -2.00
N GLN A 60 -14.07 12.08 -0.93
CA GLN A 60 -14.04 13.54 -0.98
C GLN A 60 -12.66 14.09 -1.37
N ALA A 61 -11.57 13.48 -0.92
CA ALA A 61 -10.19 13.85 -1.27
C ALA A 61 -9.89 13.54 -2.73
N MET A 62 -10.39 12.39 -3.19
CA MET A 62 -10.30 11.99 -4.58
C MET A 62 -11.09 12.94 -5.49
N GLU A 63 -12.36 13.18 -5.18
CA GLU A 63 -13.23 14.13 -5.89
C GLU A 63 -12.60 15.53 -5.92
N ARG A 64 -11.99 15.94 -4.80
CA ARG A 64 -11.25 17.19 -4.72
C ARG A 64 -10.00 17.19 -5.61
N ALA A 65 -9.18 16.13 -5.60
CA ALA A 65 -7.99 16.05 -6.46
C ALA A 65 -8.39 16.04 -7.94
N VAL A 66 -9.49 15.35 -8.28
CA VAL A 66 -10.10 15.37 -9.60
C VAL A 66 -10.56 16.77 -10.00
N LEU A 67 -11.22 17.49 -9.08
CA LEU A 67 -11.66 18.87 -9.31
C LEU A 67 -10.47 19.81 -9.51
N GLN A 68 -9.42 19.68 -8.69
CA GLN A 68 -8.17 20.43 -8.83
C GLN A 68 -7.49 20.15 -10.18
N CYS A 69 -7.45 18.89 -10.62
CA CYS A 69 -6.99 18.53 -11.96
C CYS A 69 -7.83 19.20 -13.05
N SER A 70 -9.15 19.24 -12.88
CA SER A 70 -10.07 19.84 -13.85
C SER A 70 -9.88 21.36 -13.92
N TYR A 71 -9.63 22.04 -12.79
CA TYR A 71 -9.29 23.46 -12.75
C TYR A 71 -8.03 23.78 -13.54
N VAL A 72 -6.98 22.97 -13.40
CA VAL A 72 -5.71 23.19 -14.10
C VAL A 72 -5.89 22.94 -15.60
N LEU A 73 -6.61 21.88 -15.98
CA LEU A 73 -6.91 21.58 -17.38
C LEU A 73 -7.73 22.69 -18.06
N ALA A 74 -8.62 23.36 -17.34
CA ALA A 74 -9.38 24.51 -17.84
C ALA A 74 -8.58 25.84 -17.86
N GLY A 75 -7.29 25.83 -17.51
CA GLY A 75 -6.47 27.04 -17.48
C GLY A 75 -6.63 27.89 -16.21
N GLY A 76 -7.05 27.28 -15.10
CA GLY A 76 -7.11 27.89 -13.77
C GLY A 76 -8.54 28.00 -13.20
N VAL A 77 -8.64 28.24 -11.89
CA VAL A 77 -9.92 28.25 -11.14
C VAL A 77 -10.91 29.29 -11.71
N GLY A 78 -10.43 30.48 -12.09
CA GLY A 78 -11.27 31.53 -12.65
C GLY A 78 -11.76 31.27 -14.08
N ASN A 79 -11.11 30.32 -14.79
CA ASN A 79 -11.46 29.90 -16.14
C ASN A 79 -12.21 28.56 -16.15
N TYR A 80 -12.38 27.93 -14.99
CA TYR A 80 -13.13 26.69 -14.91
C TYR A 80 -14.63 26.97 -15.06
N ASN A 81 -15.17 26.49 -16.17
CA ASN A 81 -16.59 26.28 -16.39
C ASN A 81 -16.72 24.88 -16.98
N ASP A 82 -17.73 24.11 -16.57
CA ASP A 82 -18.02 22.79 -17.12
C ASP A 82 -18.12 22.85 -18.66
N GLU A 83 -18.54 23.99 -19.22
CA GLU A 83 -18.60 24.24 -20.67
C GLU A 83 -17.22 24.38 -21.34
N ILE A 84 -16.21 24.91 -20.65
CA ILE A 84 -14.85 25.09 -21.17
C ILE A 84 -14.11 23.75 -21.20
N GLU A 85 -14.23 22.96 -20.13
CA GLU A 85 -13.71 21.59 -20.13
C GLU A 85 -14.38 20.76 -21.24
N LEU A 86 -15.68 20.97 -21.49
CA LEU A 86 -16.44 20.29 -22.54
C LEU A 86 -16.00 20.72 -23.95
N ALA A 87 -15.78 22.02 -24.17
CA ALA A 87 -15.28 22.54 -25.44
C ALA A 87 -13.89 21.97 -25.81
N GLN A 88 -13.06 21.67 -24.81
CA GLN A 88 -11.72 21.11 -24.99
C GLN A 88 -11.68 19.58 -24.94
N THR A 89 -12.77 18.92 -24.53
CA THR A 89 -12.83 17.46 -24.39
C THR A 89 -13.48 16.82 -25.61
N LYS A 90 -12.69 16.05 -26.35
CA LYS A 90 -13.17 15.19 -27.43
C LYS A 90 -13.62 13.85 -26.86
N LEU A 91 -14.92 13.65 -26.81
CA LEU A 91 -15.50 12.37 -26.44
C LEU A 91 -15.33 11.35 -27.56
N VAL A 92 -14.72 10.22 -27.24
CA VAL A 92 -14.46 9.13 -28.18
C VAL A 92 -15.25 7.90 -27.76
N ARG A 93 -16.30 7.57 -28.52
CA ARG A 93 -17.17 6.40 -28.27
C ARG A 93 -16.97 5.25 -29.25
N ASP A 94 -16.56 5.58 -30.47
CA ASP A 94 -16.38 4.61 -31.55
C ASP A 94 -15.08 3.83 -31.36
N MET A 95 -15.17 2.50 -31.46
CA MET A 95 -14.03 1.59 -31.42
C MET A 95 -12.95 1.93 -32.45
N ALA A 96 -13.32 2.35 -33.66
CA ALA A 96 -12.33 2.71 -34.68
C ALA A 96 -11.48 3.92 -34.24
N HIS A 97 -12.10 4.89 -33.56
CA HIS A 97 -11.35 6.02 -32.99
C HIS A 97 -10.52 5.64 -31.76
N VAL A 98 -11.01 4.72 -30.93
CA VAL A 98 -10.22 4.13 -29.83
C VAL A 98 -8.97 3.46 -30.39
N GLU A 99 -9.12 2.62 -31.41
CA GLU A 99 -8.02 1.92 -32.08
C GLU A 99 -7.02 2.89 -32.72
N LEU A 100 -7.49 3.97 -33.35
CA LEU A 100 -6.62 5.02 -33.89
C LEU A 100 -5.78 5.70 -32.80
N LEU A 101 -6.38 6.00 -31.64
CA LEU A 101 -5.64 6.58 -30.52
C LEU A 101 -4.65 5.59 -29.89
N VAL A 102 -5.06 4.33 -29.72
CA VAL A 102 -4.15 3.26 -29.26
C VAL A 102 -2.97 3.11 -30.22
N GLN A 103 -3.22 3.11 -31.52
CA GLN A 103 -2.17 3.05 -32.52
C GLN A 103 -1.26 4.27 -32.47
N ALA A 104 -1.81 5.48 -32.26
CA ALA A 104 -1.02 6.70 -32.08
C ALA A 104 -0.09 6.60 -30.86
N ILE A 105 -0.59 6.10 -29.71
CA ILE A 105 0.21 5.87 -28.50
C ILE A 105 1.34 4.89 -28.81
N VAL A 106 1.02 3.75 -29.42
CA VAL A 106 1.99 2.70 -29.77
C VAL A 106 3.04 3.22 -30.75
N ASP A 107 2.66 4.05 -31.71
CA ASP A 107 3.57 4.70 -32.67
C ASP A 107 4.35 5.88 -32.07
N ARG A 108 4.13 6.22 -30.79
CA ARG A 108 4.69 7.40 -30.10
C ARG A 108 4.35 8.71 -30.82
N LYS A 109 3.17 8.78 -31.42
CA LYS A 109 2.62 9.99 -32.03
C LYS A 109 1.84 10.76 -30.98
N GLY A 110 2.34 11.94 -30.62
CA GLY A 110 1.82 12.75 -29.53
C GLY A 110 2.37 12.35 -28.16
N ARG A 111 2.21 13.24 -27.18
CA ARG A 111 2.60 13.01 -25.78
C ARG A 111 1.36 12.91 -24.92
N LEU A 112 0.67 11.78 -25.05
CA LEU A 112 -0.54 11.50 -24.27
C LEU A 112 -0.19 11.08 -22.84
N ARG A 113 -0.85 11.68 -21.87
CA ARG A 113 -0.78 11.31 -20.44
C ARG A 113 -2.15 10.96 -19.90
N ILE A 114 -2.19 10.01 -18.98
CA ILE A 114 -3.43 9.64 -18.29
C ILE A 114 -3.74 10.71 -17.25
N GLY A 115 -4.91 11.30 -17.36
CA GLY A 115 -5.40 12.39 -16.53
C GLY A 115 -6.15 11.89 -15.29
N LYS A 116 -7.47 11.75 -15.46
CA LYS A 116 -8.41 11.32 -14.41
C LYS A 116 -9.27 10.16 -14.90
N ILE A 117 -9.83 9.41 -13.94
CA ILE A 117 -10.85 8.39 -14.13
C ILE A 117 -12.09 8.77 -13.33
N CYS A 118 -13.21 9.03 -13.99
CA CYS A 118 -14.48 9.33 -13.33
C CYS A 118 -15.69 8.95 -14.19
N THR A 119 -16.86 8.95 -13.59
CA THR A 119 -18.12 8.93 -14.32
C THR A 119 -18.34 10.28 -14.99
N ASP A 120 -19.10 10.31 -16.08
CA ASP A 120 -19.57 11.55 -16.69
C ASP A 120 -21.00 11.81 -16.22
N GLU A 121 -21.19 12.78 -15.33
CA GLU A 121 -22.52 13.12 -14.77
C GLU A 121 -23.54 13.55 -15.83
N ARG A 122 -23.07 13.95 -17.01
CA ARG A 122 -23.90 14.36 -18.14
C ARG A 122 -24.43 13.15 -18.91
N MET A 123 -23.86 11.96 -18.69
CA MET A 123 -24.32 10.73 -19.31
C MET A 123 -25.16 9.92 -18.32
N PRO A 124 -26.28 9.34 -18.77
CA PRO A 124 -27.07 8.44 -17.93
C PRO A 124 -26.37 7.09 -17.71
N SER A 125 -25.23 6.83 -18.35
CA SER A 125 -24.48 5.60 -18.15
C SER A 125 -23.75 5.62 -16.82
N THR A 126 -23.67 4.47 -16.17
CA THR A 126 -22.84 4.24 -14.98
C THR A 126 -21.39 3.94 -15.34
N ASP A 127 -20.99 4.19 -16.59
CA ASP A 127 -19.69 3.82 -17.11
C ASP A 127 -18.62 4.80 -16.63
N TYR A 128 -17.45 4.24 -16.30
CA TYR A 128 -16.27 5.03 -16.00
C TYR A 128 -15.53 5.36 -17.29
N TYR A 129 -15.04 6.58 -17.37
CA TYR A 129 -14.23 7.07 -18.48
C TYR A 129 -12.82 7.41 -17.98
N VAL A 130 -11.86 7.38 -18.89
CA VAL A 130 -10.50 7.90 -18.70
C VAL A 130 -10.33 9.15 -19.56
N TRP A 131 -9.73 10.17 -18.97
CA TRP A 131 -9.33 11.39 -19.65
C TRP A 131 -7.85 11.27 -20.01
N LEU A 132 -7.51 11.38 -21.29
CA LEU A 132 -6.14 11.50 -21.76
C LEU A 132 -5.87 12.96 -22.13
N TYR A 133 -4.74 13.47 -21.66
CA TYR A 133 -4.26 14.81 -21.99
C TYR A 133 -3.12 14.70 -22.99
N ASP A 134 -3.29 15.32 -24.16
CA ASP A 134 -2.22 15.46 -25.15
C ASP A 134 -1.41 16.72 -24.83
N GLN A 135 -0.16 16.53 -24.41
CA GLN A 135 0.72 17.65 -24.06
C GLN A 135 1.12 18.50 -25.27
N GLU A 136 1.04 17.97 -26.49
CA GLU A 136 1.44 18.70 -27.70
C GLU A 136 0.30 19.57 -28.23
N SER A 137 -0.90 19.00 -28.34
CA SER A 137 -2.06 19.71 -28.90
C SER A 137 -2.92 20.40 -27.84
N SER A 138 -2.64 20.18 -26.55
CA SER A 138 -3.52 20.58 -25.44
C SER A 138 -4.95 20.03 -25.55
N GLN A 139 -5.15 18.96 -26.34
CA GLN A 139 -6.44 18.32 -26.52
C GLN A 139 -6.68 17.34 -25.37
N ILE A 140 -7.92 17.29 -24.90
CA ILE A 140 -8.37 16.29 -23.93
C ILE A 140 -9.23 15.27 -24.66
N TYR A 141 -8.97 13.98 -24.43
CA TYR A 141 -9.76 12.88 -24.95
C TYR A 141 -10.47 12.16 -23.81
N GLN A 142 -11.77 11.93 -23.93
CA GLN A 142 -12.55 11.14 -22.98
C GLN A 142 -12.92 9.81 -23.62
N LEU A 143 -12.51 8.70 -23.00
CA LEU A 143 -12.62 7.35 -23.54
C LEU A 143 -13.25 6.40 -22.51
N PRO A 144 -14.09 5.42 -22.91
CA PRO A 144 -14.60 4.42 -21.99
C PRO A 144 -13.45 3.61 -21.38
N LEU A 145 -13.37 3.54 -20.04
CA LEU A 145 -12.21 3.03 -19.31
C LEU A 145 -11.84 1.60 -19.71
N THR A 146 -12.78 0.67 -19.61
CA THR A 146 -12.54 -0.75 -19.90
C THR A 146 -12.22 -0.95 -21.38
N THR A 147 -13.03 -0.37 -22.27
CA THR A 147 -12.85 -0.50 -23.72
C THR A 147 -11.48 -0.03 -24.18
N PHE A 148 -11.07 1.17 -23.76
CA PHE A 148 -9.75 1.72 -24.08
C PHE A 148 -8.62 0.95 -23.41
N GLY A 149 -8.75 0.64 -22.11
CA GLY A 149 -7.71 -0.07 -21.37
C GLY A 149 -7.43 -1.47 -21.91
N MET A 150 -8.47 -2.20 -22.31
CA MET A 150 -8.33 -3.52 -22.93
C MET A 150 -7.65 -3.44 -24.30
N ALA A 151 -8.11 -2.54 -25.17
CA ALA A 151 -7.50 -2.35 -26.49
C ALA A 151 -6.03 -1.92 -26.39
N LEU A 152 -5.70 -1.06 -25.42
CA LEU A 152 -4.34 -0.62 -25.15
C LEU A 152 -3.48 -1.75 -24.55
N ALA A 153 -4.02 -2.57 -23.65
CA ALA A 153 -3.32 -3.73 -23.11
C ALA A 153 -2.92 -4.69 -24.23
N ASP A 154 -3.87 -5.06 -25.10
CA ASP A 154 -3.65 -5.97 -26.23
C ASP A 154 -2.59 -5.42 -27.20
N ALA A 155 -2.60 -4.11 -27.45
CA ALA A 155 -1.63 -3.47 -28.32
C ALA A 155 -0.22 -3.41 -27.69
N MET A 156 -0.14 -3.17 -26.37
CA MET A 156 1.13 -3.13 -25.63
C MET A 156 1.73 -4.53 -25.44
N GLU A 157 0.93 -5.57 -25.18
CA GLU A 157 1.41 -6.97 -25.10
C GLU A 157 2.12 -7.43 -26.38
N ARG A 158 1.72 -6.90 -27.55
CA ARG A 158 2.35 -7.19 -28.85
C ARG A 158 3.66 -6.44 -29.08
N LYS A 159 4.03 -5.52 -28.19
CA LYS A 159 5.21 -4.66 -28.33
C LYS A 159 6.26 -5.10 -27.32
N ILE A 160 7.51 -5.18 -27.78
CA ILE A 160 8.64 -5.47 -26.90
C ILE A 160 8.95 -4.19 -26.11
N HIS A 161 9.06 -4.32 -24.80
CA HIS A 161 9.38 -3.22 -23.89
C HIS A 161 10.69 -3.54 -23.17
N SER A 162 11.64 -2.61 -23.19
CA SER A 162 12.89 -2.73 -22.43
C SER A 162 12.80 -2.10 -21.03
N THR A 163 11.76 -1.29 -20.77
CA THR A 163 11.59 -0.58 -19.50
C THR A 163 11.17 -1.55 -18.40
N THR A 164 11.96 -1.60 -17.33
CA THR A 164 11.65 -2.35 -16.11
C THR A 164 10.90 -1.46 -15.13
N PHE A 165 9.89 -1.99 -14.45
CA PHE A 165 9.18 -1.25 -13.41
C PHE A 165 9.83 -1.46 -12.03
N CYS A 166 9.76 -0.40 -11.22
CA CYS A 166 9.98 -0.47 -9.79
C CYS A 166 8.78 0.15 -9.08
N PHE A 167 7.92 -0.67 -8.47
CA PHE A 167 6.76 -0.21 -7.73
C PHE A 167 7.14 0.07 -6.28
N LEU A 168 6.95 1.30 -5.80
CA LEU A 168 7.27 1.71 -4.43
C LEU A 168 5.97 1.93 -3.63
N ALA A 169 5.67 1.01 -2.72
CA ALA A 169 4.62 1.15 -1.71
C ALA A 169 5.15 1.94 -0.50
N ASP A 170 4.68 3.18 -0.33
CA ASP A 170 5.13 4.06 0.75
C ASP A 170 4.17 4.02 1.95
N ALA A 171 4.52 3.21 2.96
CA ALA A 171 3.86 3.20 4.26
C ALA A 171 4.37 4.30 5.23
N ALA A 172 5.33 5.12 4.82
CA ALA A 172 5.97 6.18 5.60
C ALA A 172 5.42 7.60 5.31
N ALA A 173 4.14 7.69 4.90
CA ALA A 173 3.44 8.95 4.62
C ALA A 173 4.17 9.84 3.60
N SER A 174 4.58 9.25 2.47
CA SER A 174 5.33 9.90 1.36
C SER A 174 6.78 10.28 1.68
N THR A 175 7.25 10.03 2.91
CA THR A 175 8.64 10.30 3.30
C THR A 175 9.60 9.37 2.57
N ALA A 176 9.20 8.12 2.31
CA ALA A 176 10.06 7.16 1.64
C ALA A 176 10.18 7.46 0.14
N SER A 177 9.08 7.77 -0.53
CA SER A 177 9.05 8.20 -1.92
C SER A 177 9.92 9.44 -2.13
N ALA A 178 9.76 10.45 -1.27
CA ALA A 178 10.60 11.65 -1.32
C ALA A 178 12.08 11.32 -1.10
N LEU A 179 12.41 10.48 -0.10
CA LEU A 179 13.78 10.05 0.15
C LEU A 179 14.40 9.32 -1.04
N VAL A 180 13.69 8.36 -1.62
CA VAL A 180 14.16 7.59 -2.77
C VAL A 180 14.32 8.51 -3.98
N LYS A 181 13.39 9.43 -4.21
CA LYS A 181 13.49 10.43 -5.27
C LYS A 181 14.73 11.31 -5.13
N ASP A 182 14.94 11.88 -3.95
CA ASP A 182 16.09 12.75 -3.70
C ASP A 182 17.40 11.97 -3.91
N LEU A 183 17.47 10.73 -3.42
CA LEU A 183 18.63 9.86 -3.63
C LEU A 183 18.87 9.58 -5.11
N LEU A 184 17.85 9.19 -5.88
CA LEU A 184 17.99 8.89 -7.30
C LEU A 184 18.41 10.12 -8.12
N GLN A 185 17.90 11.30 -7.78
CA GLN A 185 18.27 12.57 -8.42
C GLN A 185 19.73 12.94 -8.13
N ILE A 186 20.15 12.89 -6.87
CA ILE A 186 21.52 13.26 -6.46
C ILE A 186 22.55 12.29 -7.02
N THR A 187 22.19 11.01 -7.07
CA THR A 187 23.02 9.95 -7.66
C THR A 187 23.03 9.95 -9.18
N LYS A 188 22.22 10.82 -9.83
CA LYS A 188 22.03 10.87 -11.28
C LYS A 188 21.67 9.51 -11.87
N SER A 189 20.85 8.76 -11.14
CA SER A 189 20.41 7.44 -11.56
C SER A 189 19.54 7.52 -12.83
N ALA A 190 19.71 6.57 -13.74
CA ALA A 190 18.90 6.43 -14.96
C ALA A 190 17.51 5.84 -14.65
N VAL A 191 16.79 6.48 -13.73
CA VAL A 191 15.47 6.05 -13.24
C VAL A 191 14.52 7.23 -13.37
N GLU A 192 13.47 7.07 -14.17
CA GLU A 192 12.37 8.02 -14.19
C GLU A 192 11.43 7.74 -13.02
N ILE A 193 10.89 8.80 -12.41
CA ILE A 193 10.06 8.69 -11.21
C ILE A 193 8.70 9.27 -11.52
N TYR A 194 7.66 8.49 -11.24
CA TYR A 194 6.27 8.89 -11.38
C TYR A 194 5.55 8.73 -10.03
N GLU A 195 5.39 9.85 -9.34
CA GLU A 195 4.93 9.87 -7.95
C GLU A 195 3.41 9.95 -7.83
N ASN A 196 2.84 9.05 -7.03
CA ASN A 196 1.43 9.00 -6.66
C ASN A 196 0.46 9.37 -7.80
N PRO A 197 0.48 8.65 -8.95
CA PRO A 197 -0.36 9.02 -10.08
C PRO A 197 -1.84 9.04 -9.68
N LEU A 198 -2.55 10.10 -10.08
CA LEU A 198 -3.97 10.26 -9.73
C LEU A 198 -4.80 9.06 -10.23
N TRP A 199 -4.59 8.65 -11.47
CA TRP A 199 -5.28 7.51 -12.07
C TRP A 199 -5.04 6.19 -11.33
N LEU A 200 -3.83 5.97 -10.80
CA LEU A 200 -3.50 4.74 -10.06
C LEU A 200 -4.29 4.70 -8.74
N THR A 201 -4.42 5.86 -8.11
CA THR A 201 -5.19 6.05 -6.89
C THR A 201 -6.70 5.90 -7.15
N GLN A 202 -7.18 6.31 -8.33
CA GLN A 202 -8.56 6.10 -8.77
C GLN A 202 -8.86 4.63 -9.08
N LEU A 203 -7.96 3.92 -9.77
CA LEU A 203 -8.10 2.47 -10.00
C LEU A 203 -8.22 1.70 -8.68
N ALA A 204 -7.39 2.04 -7.68
CA ALA A 204 -7.48 1.45 -6.35
C ALA A 204 -8.88 1.65 -5.73
N LEU A 205 -9.49 2.83 -5.91
CA LEU A 205 -10.85 3.11 -5.44
C LEU A 205 -11.91 2.27 -6.17
N LEU A 206 -11.78 2.12 -7.49
CA LEU A 206 -12.68 1.28 -8.29
C LEU A 206 -12.62 -0.19 -7.84
N THR A 207 -11.42 -0.72 -7.66
CA THR A 207 -11.18 -2.08 -7.15
C THR A 207 -11.78 -2.25 -5.76
N ARG A 208 -11.54 -1.29 -4.85
CA ARG A 208 -12.07 -1.34 -3.47
C ARG A 208 -13.58 -1.42 -3.41
N LYS A 209 -14.24 -0.64 -4.26
CA LYS A 209 -15.70 -0.50 -4.29
C LYS A 209 -16.35 -1.60 -5.13
N ASN A 210 -15.55 -2.47 -5.76
CA ASN A 210 -16.01 -3.51 -6.66
C ASN A 210 -16.92 -2.94 -7.76
N LEU A 211 -16.53 -1.79 -8.31
CA LEU A 211 -17.32 -1.06 -9.33
C LEU A 211 -17.07 -1.61 -10.74
N HIS A 212 -16.00 -2.37 -10.92
CA HIS A 212 -15.67 -3.08 -12.14
C HIS A 212 -15.15 -4.48 -11.82
N PRO A 213 -15.23 -5.44 -12.76
CA PRO A 213 -14.56 -6.73 -12.63
C PRO A 213 -13.06 -6.53 -12.37
N ARG A 214 -12.52 -7.33 -11.45
CA ARG A 214 -11.12 -7.23 -11.05
C ARG A 214 -10.18 -7.48 -12.25
N ASP A 215 -10.46 -8.49 -13.05
CA ASP A 215 -9.65 -8.87 -14.22
C ASP A 215 -9.55 -7.72 -15.24
N ASP A 216 -10.65 -7.00 -15.45
CA ASP A 216 -10.68 -5.82 -16.31
C ASP A 216 -9.77 -4.71 -15.75
N LEU A 217 -9.86 -4.44 -14.45
CA LEU A 217 -9.03 -3.43 -13.79
C LEU A 217 -7.54 -3.83 -13.77
N GLU A 218 -7.22 -5.11 -13.69
CA GLU A 218 -5.85 -5.64 -13.80
C GLU A 218 -5.28 -5.39 -15.21
N ARG A 219 -6.07 -5.62 -16.26
CA ARG A 219 -5.65 -5.29 -17.65
C ARG A 219 -5.55 -3.79 -17.88
N VAL A 220 -6.45 -2.98 -17.32
CA VAL A 220 -6.35 -1.51 -17.38
C VAL A 220 -5.08 -1.03 -16.66
N LEU A 221 -4.79 -1.59 -15.47
CA LEU A 221 -3.57 -1.28 -14.71
C LEU A 221 -2.32 -1.63 -15.52
N TYR A 222 -2.28 -2.80 -16.15
CA TYR A 222 -1.21 -3.19 -17.07
C TYR A 222 -1.02 -2.15 -18.18
N ALA A 223 -2.10 -1.83 -18.91
CA ALA A 223 -2.07 -0.90 -20.03
C ALA A 223 -1.56 0.49 -19.62
N PHE A 224 -2.01 1.00 -18.49
CA PHE A 224 -1.69 2.35 -18.03
C PHE A 224 -0.24 2.47 -17.55
N CYS A 225 0.26 1.47 -16.82
CA CYS A 225 1.69 1.38 -16.48
C CYS A 225 2.55 1.28 -17.75
N ARG A 226 2.18 0.45 -18.73
CA ARG A 226 2.91 0.30 -20.00
C ARG A 226 2.89 1.57 -20.84
N MET A 227 1.77 2.27 -20.91
CA MET A 227 1.68 3.59 -21.56
C MET A 227 2.62 4.61 -20.91
N GLN A 228 2.66 4.65 -19.57
CA GLN A 228 3.57 5.55 -18.87
C GLN A 228 5.04 5.20 -19.15
N ALA A 229 5.39 3.91 -19.14
CA ALA A 229 6.72 3.45 -19.54
C ALA A 229 7.02 3.72 -21.02
N TRP A 230 6.03 3.74 -21.89
CA TRP A 230 6.21 4.00 -23.32
C TRP A 230 6.66 5.44 -23.59
N ASN A 231 6.25 6.37 -22.73
CA ASN A 231 6.68 7.76 -22.73
C ASN A 231 8.02 7.99 -22.00
N CYS A 232 8.57 6.94 -21.36
CA CYS A 232 9.80 7.01 -20.58
C CYS A 232 11.01 6.72 -21.49
N GLU A 233 12.01 7.60 -21.43
CA GLU A 233 13.29 7.39 -22.13
C GLU A 233 14.26 6.54 -21.29
N GLN A 234 14.01 6.42 -19.99
CA GLN A 234 14.88 5.73 -19.04
C GLN A 234 14.62 4.21 -19.04
N PRO A 235 15.64 3.40 -18.73
CA PRO A 235 15.51 1.95 -18.67
C PRO A 235 14.65 1.47 -17.50
N THR A 236 14.48 2.30 -16.46
CA THR A 236 13.63 1.98 -15.32
C THR A 236 12.64 3.11 -15.08
N LEU A 237 11.38 2.72 -14.86
CA LEU A 237 10.33 3.60 -14.37
C LEU A 237 9.95 3.19 -12.94
N LEU A 238 10.19 4.08 -11.98
CA LEU A 238 9.73 3.94 -10.61
C LEU A 238 8.36 4.60 -10.45
N ILE A 239 7.35 3.81 -10.07
CA ILE A 239 6.00 4.30 -9.78
C ILE A 239 5.76 4.18 -8.28
N SER A 240 5.59 5.31 -7.59
CA SER A 240 5.33 5.31 -6.15
C SER A 240 3.86 5.55 -5.84
N TYR A 241 3.37 4.94 -4.76
CA TYR A 241 2.00 5.11 -4.27
C TYR A 241 1.94 5.07 -2.75
N GLY A 242 0.98 5.81 -2.18
CA GLY A 242 0.86 5.99 -0.74
C GLY A 242 0.24 4.81 0.02
N ALA A 243 0.43 4.88 1.35
CA ALA A 243 -0.05 3.91 2.32
C ALA A 243 -1.56 3.61 2.21
N ALA A 244 -2.37 4.62 1.88
CA ALA A 244 -3.83 4.48 1.81
C ALA A 244 -4.31 3.49 0.73
N VAL A 245 -3.59 3.39 -0.39
CA VAL A 245 -3.93 2.48 -1.51
C VAL A 245 -3.07 1.23 -1.53
N THR A 246 -2.00 1.19 -0.74
CA THR A 246 -1.09 0.04 -0.63
C THR A 246 -1.83 -1.29 -0.39
N PRO A 247 -2.86 -1.38 0.48
CA PRO A 247 -3.57 -2.64 0.71
C PRO A 247 -4.26 -3.24 -0.52
N ILE A 248 -4.52 -2.41 -1.52
CA ILE A 248 -5.21 -2.79 -2.74
C ILE A 248 -4.20 -2.97 -3.86
N LEU A 249 -3.33 -1.97 -4.04
CA LEU A 249 -2.42 -1.91 -5.16
C LEU A 249 -1.24 -2.85 -5.04
N LEU A 250 -0.68 -3.06 -3.84
CA LEU A 250 0.48 -3.92 -3.69
C LEU A 250 0.22 -5.35 -4.18
N PRO A 251 -0.81 -6.08 -3.70
CA PRO A 251 -1.10 -7.42 -4.23
C PRO A 251 -1.49 -7.41 -5.71
N MET A 252 -2.25 -6.41 -6.16
CA MET A 252 -2.69 -6.31 -7.56
C MET A 252 -1.51 -6.06 -8.52
N LEU A 253 -0.57 -5.19 -8.15
CA LEU A 253 0.64 -4.92 -8.92
C LEU A 253 1.58 -6.12 -8.95
N GLN A 254 1.71 -6.86 -7.84
CA GLN A 254 2.51 -8.09 -7.85
C GLN A 254 1.94 -9.16 -8.76
N GLN A 255 0.61 -9.25 -8.85
CA GLN A 255 -0.08 -10.18 -9.72
C GLN A 255 0.06 -9.77 -11.20
N VAL A 256 -0.08 -8.48 -11.52
CA VAL A 256 0.01 -7.96 -12.89
C VAL A 256 1.46 -7.90 -13.39
N PHE A 257 2.41 -7.62 -12.50
CA PHE A 257 3.83 -7.46 -12.79
C PHE A 257 4.70 -8.36 -11.88
N PRO A 258 4.60 -9.69 -12.01
CA PRO A 258 5.30 -10.62 -11.11
C PRO A 258 6.82 -10.60 -11.27
N ASP A 259 7.32 -10.24 -12.45
CA ASP A 259 8.74 -10.24 -12.78
C ASP A 259 9.42 -8.87 -12.57
N ASP A 260 8.63 -7.83 -12.27
CA ASP A 260 9.14 -6.48 -11.99
C ASP A 260 9.49 -6.32 -10.50
N ARG A 261 10.10 -5.18 -10.16
CA ARG A 261 10.57 -4.90 -8.81
C ARG A 261 9.47 -4.28 -7.96
N HIS A 262 9.35 -4.74 -6.72
CA HIS A 262 8.40 -4.25 -5.73
C HIS A 262 9.14 -3.90 -4.46
N LEU A 263 9.04 -2.64 -4.06
CA LEU A 263 9.68 -2.08 -2.88
C LEU A 263 8.61 -1.65 -1.88
N PHE A 264 8.59 -2.27 -0.70
CA PHE A 264 7.76 -1.87 0.42
C PHE A 264 8.58 -1.05 1.40
N CYS A 265 8.29 0.24 1.47
CA CYS A 265 8.97 1.18 2.35
C CYS A 265 8.13 1.49 3.58
N TYR A 266 8.72 1.42 4.76
CA TYR A 266 8.05 1.79 6.00
C TYR A 266 8.99 2.42 7.03
N THR A 267 8.40 3.11 8.00
CA THR A 267 9.05 3.59 9.24
C THR A 267 8.14 3.23 10.42
N GLY A 268 8.58 3.51 11.65
CA GLY A 268 7.73 3.37 12.82
C GLY A 268 6.46 4.24 12.72
N CYS A 269 5.36 3.75 13.28
CA CYS A 269 4.06 4.42 13.18
C CYS A 269 4.07 5.84 13.77
N ILE A 270 4.90 6.09 14.79
CA ILE A 270 5.08 7.44 15.37
C ILE A 270 5.73 8.39 14.37
N GLN A 271 6.79 7.94 13.71
CA GLN A 271 7.51 8.70 12.70
C GLN A 271 6.61 8.95 11.48
N THR A 272 5.81 7.95 11.06
CA THR A 272 4.78 8.14 10.03
C THR A 272 3.75 9.19 10.46
N ALA A 273 3.29 9.17 11.72
CA ALA A 273 2.37 10.17 12.24
C ALA A 273 3.00 11.58 12.27
N GLN A 274 4.28 11.70 12.66
CA GLN A 274 5.00 12.97 12.61
C GLN A 274 5.12 13.48 11.16
N ALA A 275 5.57 12.64 10.24
CA ALA A 275 5.69 12.97 8.82
C ALA A 275 4.35 13.38 8.20
N ALA A 276 3.29 12.63 8.48
CA ALA A 276 1.94 12.92 8.04
C ALA A 276 1.47 14.32 8.45
N PHE A 277 1.72 14.71 9.70
CA PHE A 277 1.30 16.01 10.21
C PHE A 277 2.19 17.16 9.74
N HIS A 278 3.47 16.92 9.49
CA HIS A 278 4.33 17.87 8.78
C HIS A 278 3.82 18.08 7.35
N GLY A 279 3.55 17.00 6.61
CA GLY A 279 3.04 17.05 5.24
C GLY A 279 1.69 17.77 5.14
N ARG A 280 0.78 17.59 6.10
CA ARG A 280 -0.51 18.31 6.14
C ARG A 280 -0.37 19.83 6.26
N ARG A 281 0.74 20.35 6.81
CA ARG A 281 1.02 21.80 6.82
C ARG A 281 1.41 22.30 5.44
N SER A 282 2.17 21.50 4.70
CA SER A 282 2.62 21.82 3.35
C SER A 282 1.50 21.70 2.32
N PHE A 283 0.67 20.66 2.42
CA PHE A 283 -0.50 20.45 1.56
C PHE A 283 -1.76 21.03 2.22
N GLN A 284 -1.85 22.36 2.23
CA GLN A 284 -3.02 23.02 2.77
C GLN A 284 -4.30 22.58 2.04
N ARG A 285 -5.40 22.52 2.79
CA ARG A 285 -6.75 22.24 2.27
C ARG A 285 -7.26 23.26 1.23
N ASN A 286 -6.46 24.17 0.71
CA ASN A 286 -6.82 25.07 -0.39
C ASN A 286 -5.74 25.13 -1.47
N HIS A 287 -4.74 24.23 -1.43
CA HIS A 287 -3.69 24.20 -2.45
C HIS A 287 -4.32 23.96 -3.83
N VAL A 288 -3.98 24.78 -4.81
CA VAL A 288 -4.35 24.61 -6.22
C VAL A 288 -3.06 24.27 -6.94
N PRO A 289 -2.99 23.18 -7.72
CA PRO A 289 -1.77 22.82 -8.42
C PRO A 289 -1.38 23.91 -9.41
N GLU A 290 -0.08 24.16 -9.57
CA GLU A 290 0.44 25.23 -10.42
C GLU A 290 0.58 24.80 -11.89
N CYS A 291 0.74 23.50 -12.14
CA CYS A 291 0.87 22.94 -13.48
C CYS A 291 0.13 21.61 -13.64
N VAL A 292 -0.07 21.17 -14.89
CA VAL A 292 -0.74 19.89 -15.20
C VAL A 292 -0.02 18.73 -14.54
N SER A 293 1.33 18.71 -14.57
CA SER A 293 2.11 17.63 -13.95
C SER A 293 1.86 17.49 -12.45
N ASP A 294 1.64 18.60 -11.73
CA ASP A 294 1.30 18.58 -10.31
C ASP A 294 -0.17 18.15 -10.10
N ALA A 295 -1.05 18.56 -11.01
CA ALA A 295 -2.46 18.23 -10.96
C ALA A 295 -2.75 16.74 -11.26
N LEU A 296 -1.85 16.07 -11.99
CA LEU A 296 -1.90 14.63 -12.27
C LEU A 296 -1.35 13.76 -11.13
N GLN A 297 -0.82 14.37 -10.07
CA GLN A 297 -0.40 13.67 -8.86
C GLN A 297 -1.51 13.71 -7.83
N PHE A 298 -1.59 12.69 -6.99
CA PHE A 298 -2.39 12.69 -5.78
C PHE A 298 -1.51 13.19 -4.63
N PRO A 299 -1.56 14.48 -4.25
CA PRO A 299 -0.57 15.10 -3.37
C PRO A 299 -0.77 14.73 -1.89
N HIS A 300 -1.74 13.88 -1.59
CA HIS A 300 -2.25 13.71 -0.24
C HIS A 300 -1.75 12.38 0.37
N PRO A 301 -0.67 12.41 1.17
CA PRO A 301 0.06 11.21 1.61
C PRO A 301 -0.74 10.32 2.57
N VAL A 302 -1.74 10.89 3.23
CA VAL A 302 -2.39 10.34 4.43
C VAL A 302 -3.91 10.40 4.32
N SER A 303 -4.43 10.94 3.22
CA SER A 303 -5.84 11.24 3.09
C SER A 303 -6.64 9.99 2.76
N TYR A 304 -6.85 9.15 3.78
CA TYR A 304 -8.06 8.41 4.16
C TYR A 304 -8.09 6.90 3.88
N THR A 305 -7.63 6.15 4.87
CA THR A 305 -7.79 4.70 5.10
C THR A 305 -8.55 3.90 4.04
N THR A 306 -7.86 2.93 3.43
CA THR A 306 -8.54 1.68 3.07
C THR A 306 -8.88 0.99 4.38
N PRO A 307 -10.17 0.80 4.72
CA PRO A 307 -10.58 0.15 5.94
C PRO A 307 -9.93 -1.22 5.91
N LEU A 308 -9.44 -1.64 7.07
CA LEU A 308 -8.98 -3.00 7.27
C LEU A 308 -10.03 -3.94 6.70
N SER A 309 -9.59 -4.92 5.90
CA SER A 309 -10.52 -5.78 5.17
C SER A 309 -11.55 -6.39 6.13
N ARG A 310 -12.76 -6.62 5.63
CA ARG A 310 -13.84 -7.23 6.42
C ARG A 310 -13.40 -8.58 7.01
N SER A 311 -12.57 -9.35 6.31
CA SER A 311 -11.98 -10.59 6.84
C SER A 311 -11.04 -10.36 8.02
N MET A 312 -10.26 -9.26 8.03
CA MET A 312 -9.40 -8.89 9.17
C MET A 312 -10.20 -8.39 10.38
N LEU A 313 -11.37 -7.80 10.16
CA LEU A 313 -12.32 -7.42 11.22
C LEU A 313 -13.09 -8.63 11.80
N HIS A 314 -13.14 -9.76 11.09
CA HIS A 314 -13.80 -10.99 11.54
C HIS A 314 -12.84 -12.01 12.17
N SER A 315 -11.53 -11.73 12.21
CA SER A 315 -10.59 -12.50 13.02
C SER A 315 -11.02 -12.40 14.51
N VAL A 316 -11.46 -13.53 15.06
CA VAL A 316 -12.15 -13.64 16.36
C VAL A 316 -11.29 -13.14 17.55
N ASN A 317 -9.99 -12.91 17.34
CA ASN A 317 -9.03 -12.54 18.38
C ASN A 317 -8.57 -11.07 18.38
N THR A 318 -8.89 -10.25 17.37
CA THR A 318 -8.26 -8.93 17.18
C THR A 318 -9.11 -7.72 17.57
N MET A 319 -10.43 -7.83 17.68
CA MET A 319 -11.30 -6.65 17.61
C MET A 319 -11.60 -5.87 18.91
N PRO A 320 -11.93 -6.50 20.06
CA PRO A 320 -12.41 -5.71 21.21
C PRO A 320 -11.37 -4.73 21.81
N PRO A 321 -10.08 -5.07 21.95
CA PRO A 321 -9.07 -4.14 22.47
C PRO A 321 -8.73 -3.06 21.44
N TYR A 322 -8.38 -3.48 20.22
CA TYR A 322 -7.90 -2.62 19.14
C TYR A 322 -8.85 -1.46 18.80
N SER A 323 -10.15 -1.76 18.67
CA SER A 323 -11.13 -0.74 18.35
C SER A 323 -11.21 0.32 19.46
N ARG A 324 -11.06 -0.08 20.72
CA ARG A 324 -11.04 0.86 21.87
C ARG A 324 -9.76 1.69 21.88
N ALA A 325 -8.61 1.11 21.54
CA ALA A 325 -7.34 1.84 21.46
C ALA A 325 -7.36 2.92 20.37
N LEU A 326 -7.85 2.63 19.17
CA LEU A 326 -7.99 3.65 18.12
C LEU A 326 -8.97 4.76 18.48
N VAL A 327 -10.07 4.45 19.18
CA VAL A 327 -11.06 5.46 19.62
C VAL A 327 -10.47 6.45 20.64
N SER A 328 -9.44 6.05 21.37
CA SER A 328 -8.74 6.93 22.29
C SER A 328 -7.86 7.99 21.60
N LEU A 329 -7.61 7.83 20.30
CA LEU A 329 -6.81 8.76 19.51
C LEU A 329 -7.68 9.86 18.88
N PRO A 330 -7.16 11.09 18.72
CA PRO A 330 -7.76 12.08 17.86
C PRO A 330 -7.95 11.51 16.46
N ILE A 331 -9.07 11.84 15.81
CA ILE A 331 -9.45 11.31 14.48
C ILE A 331 -8.30 11.46 13.49
N GLU A 332 -7.63 12.61 13.46
CA GLU A 332 -6.52 12.84 12.54
C GLU A 332 -5.34 11.89 12.73
N ILE A 333 -5.07 11.47 13.97
CA ILE A 333 -4.01 10.53 14.33
C ILE A 333 -4.47 9.10 14.06
N ALA A 334 -5.70 8.76 14.47
CA ALA A 334 -6.30 7.46 14.21
C ALA A 334 -6.28 7.11 12.71
N ASP A 335 -6.59 8.07 11.84
CA ASP A 335 -6.53 7.92 10.38
C ASP A 335 -5.14 7.50 9.89
N VAL A 336 -4.08 8.11 10.44
CA VAL A 336 -2.69 7.79 10.03
C VAL A 336 -2.31 6.40 10.52
N VAL A 337 -2.64 6.10 11.77
CA VAL A 337 -2.31 4.83 12.42
C VAL A 337 -3.02 3.69 11.69
N GLU A 338 -4.32 3.81 11.42
CA GLU A 338 -5.09 2.83 10.67
C GLU A 338 -4.55 2.63 9.25
N THR A 339 -4.20 3.72 8.56
CA THR A 339 -3.63 3.65 7.20
C THR A 339 -2.27 2.93 7.19
N TRP A 340 -1.39 3.25 8.14
CA TRP A 340 -0.10 2.61 8.29
C TRP A 340 -0.25 1.11 8.57
N MET A 341 -1.13 0.76 9.52
CA MET A 341 -1.38 -0.65 9.88
C MET A 341 -1.95 -1.44 8.71
N ALA A 342 -2.89 -0.87 7.94
CA ALA A 342 -3.44 -1.53 6.77
C ALA A 342 -2.37 -1.81 5.71
N ALA A 343 -1.46 -0.85 5.46
CA ALA A 343 -0.36 -1.03 4.52
C ALA A 343 0.62 -2.13 4.98
N VAL A 344 0.99 -2.13 6.27
CA VAL A 344 1.86 -3.14 6.87
C VAL A 344 1.21 -4.53 6.86
N ASP A 345 -0.10 -4.62 7.13
CA ASP A 345 -0.85 -5.86 7.04
C ASP A 345 -0.87 -6.44 5.63
N ALA A 346 -1.05 -5.59 4.62
CA ALA A 346 -1.05 -6.03 3.24
C ALA A 346 0.28 -6.69 2.87
N PHE A 347 1.39 -6.10 3.31
CA PHE A 347 2.70 -6.71 3.18
C PHE A 347 2.81 -8.03 3.94
N PHE A 348 2.29 -8.12 5.18
CA PHE A 348 2.32 -9.37 5.94
C PHE A 348 1.49 -10.49 5.32
N LEU A 349 0.31 -10.17 4.76
CA LEU A 349 -0.51 -11.15 4.05
C LEU A 349 0.26 -11.71 2.85
N LEU A 350 0.92 -10.84 2.09
CA LEU A 350 1.75 -11.26 0.96
C LEU A 350 2.91 -12.17 1.38
N LYS A 351 3.45 -11.93 2.57
CA LYS A 351 4.49 -12.75 3.18
C LYS A 351 3.98 -14.10 3.69
N GLU A 352 2.82 -14.13 4.34
CA GLU A 352 2.16 -15.38 4.75
C GLU A 352 1.88 -16.25 3.52
N ASP A 353 1.50 -15.61 2.42
CA ASP A 353 1.22 -16.23 1.12
C ASP A 353 2.44 -16.32 0.19
N GLU A 354 3.68 -16.11 0.68
CA GLU A 354 4.90 -16.10 -0.16
C GLU A 354 5.05 -17.40 -0.98
N ARG A 355 4.66 -18.53 -0.40
CA ARG A 355 4.69 -19.83 -1.10
C ARG A 355 3.75 -19.90 -2.30
N ILE A 356 2.67 -19.13 -2.27
CA ILE A 356 1.65 -19.04 -3.32
C ILE A 356 2.05 -17.94 -4.31
N ASN A 357 2.46 -16.78 -3.81
CA ASN A 357 2.81 -15.59 -4.60
C ASN A 357 4.15 -15.73 -5.32
N GLY A 358 5.02 -16.62 -4.85
CA GLY A 358 6.31 -16.91 -5.47
C GLY A 358 7.43 -15.93 -5.11
N TYR A 359 7.15 -14.71 -4.67
CA TYR A 359 8.18 -13.77 -4.19
C TYR A 359 7.62 -12.72 -3.22
N LEU A 360 8.54 -12.12 -2.45
CA LEU A 360 8.25 -11.06 -1.49
C LEU A 360 8.85 -9.72 -1.96
N PRO A 361 8.16 -8.57 -1.78
CA PRO A 361 8.75 -7.26 -2.05
C PRO A 361 10.04 -7.02 -1.25
N TYR A 362 10.97 -6.26 -1.83
CA TYR A 362 12.12 -5.73 -1.09
C TYR A 362 11.62 -4.78 -0.01
N VAL A 363 12.07 -4.98 1.23
CA VAL A 363 11.61 -4.19 2.38
C VAL A 363 12.65 -3.16 2.76
N LEU A 364 12.27 -1.89 2.74
CA LEU A 364 13.10 -0.79 3.24
C LEU A 364 12.51 -0.20 4.50
N LYS A 365 13.18 -0.43 5.64
CA LYS A 365 12.96 0.38 6.84
C LYS A 365 13.72 1.70 6.69
N THR A 366 13.01 2.79 6.40
CA THR A 366 13.64 4.10 6.09
C THR A 366 14.46 4.66 7.25
N ASP A 367 14.18 4.22 8.48
CA ASP A 367 14.97 4.60 9.66
C ASP A 367 16.44 4.20 9.55
N TYR A 368 16.77 3.13 8.82
CA TYR A 368 18.17 2.74 8.59
C TYR A 368 18.95 3.75 7.75
N LEU A 369 18.25 4.62 7.01
CA LEU A 369 18.84 5.71 6.25
C LEU A 369 18.79 7.03 7.03
N LEU A 370 17.68 7.27 7.74
CA LEU A 370 17.36 8.58 8.31
C LEU A 370 17.76 8.74 9.78
N THR A 371 17.93 7.66 10.53
CA THR A 371 18.25 7.71 11.96
C THR A 371 19.72 7.37 12.24
N PRO A 372 20.27 7.75 13.40
CA PRO A 372 21.63 7.36 13.80
C PRO A 372 21.70 5.84 13.98
N VAL A 373 22.25 5.16 12.98
CA VAL A 373 22.58 3.72 13.02
C VAL A 373 24.07 3.56 12.76
N SER A 374 24.62 2.38 13.02
CA SER A 374 26.01 2.07 12.66
C SER A 374 26.25 2.40 11.18
N LEU A 375 27.41 2.98 10.87
CA LEU A 375 27.79 3.37 9.50
C LEU A 375 27.65 2.19 8.53
N ASP A 376 27.97 0.97 8.97
CA ASP A 376 27.86 -0.24 8.15
C ASP A 376 26.42 -0.53 7.72
N VAL A 377 25.45 -0.51 8.65
CA VAL A 377 24.02 -0.72 8.33
C VAL A 377 23.53 0.32 7.34
N ARG A 378 23.86 1.60 7.56
CA ARG A 378 23.50 2.66 6.61
C ARG A 378 24.15 2.41 5.25
N HIS A 379 25.42 2.04 5.25
CA HIS A 379 26.17 1.79 4.03
C HIS A 379 25.54 0.69 3.17
N TRP A 380 25.29 -0.47 3.78
CA TRP A 380 24.69 -1.60 3.08
C TRP A 380 23.23 -1.36 2.69
N THR A 381 22.46 -0.63 3.50
CA THR A 381 21.07 -0.27 3.15
C THR A 381 21.04 0.64 1.92
N THR A 382 21.87 1.69 1.89
CA THR A 382 21.96 2.61 0.76
C THR A 382 22.40 1.88 -0.50
N ARG A 383 23.44 1.05 -0.41
CA ARG A 383 23.94 0.25 -1.55
C ARG A 383 22.86 -0.69 -2.07
N SER A 384 22.22 -1.47 -1.20
CA SER A 384 21.19 -2.45 -1.59
C SER A 384 19.97 -1.77 -2.22
N LEU A 385 19.54 -0.63 -1.66
CA LEU A 385 18.45 0.16 -2.22
C LEU A 385 18.77 0.65 -3.65
N LEU A 386 19.94 1.26 -3.85
CA LEU A 386 20.33 1.77 -5.16
C LEU A 386 20.51 0.64 -6.18
N GLN A 387 21.13 -0.48 -5.80
CA GLN A 387 21.25 -1.65 -6.68
C GLN A 387 19.87 -2.18 -7.09
N TYR A 388 18.96 -2.32 -6.12
CA TYR A 388 17.63 -2.82 -6.37
C TYR A 388 16.87 -1.89 -7.32
N VAL A 389 16.76 -0.60 -6.99
CA VAL A 389 15.95 0.34 -7.76
C VAL A 389 16.53 0.60 -9.15
N CYS A 390 17.84 0.72 -9.28
CA CYS A 390 18.49 0.99 -10.57
C CYS A 390 18.59 -0.25 -11.47
N GLY A 391 18.31 -1.44 -10.95
CA GLY A 391 18.41 -2.67 -11.73
C GLY A 391 19.82 -3.03 -12.15
N SER A 392 20.82 -2.64 -11.36
CA SER A 392 22.20 -3.03 -11.60
C SER A 392 22.25 -4.56 -11.65
N ARG A 393 22.61 -5.11 -12.81
CA ARG A 393 22.78 -6.55 -13.00
C ARG A 393 23.78 -7.07 -11.95
N THR A 394 23.52 -8.27 -11.46
CA THR A 394 24.35 -9.12 -10.61
C THR A 394 25.80 -8.63 -10.41
N ARG A 395 26.19 -8.44 -9.14
CA ARG A 395 27.55 -8.11 -8.65
C ARG A 395 28.18 -6.78 -9.13
N GLY A 396 27.56 -6.02 -10.03
CA GLY A 396 28.04 -4.67 -10.36
C GLY A 396 28.10 -3.80 -9.11
N GLU A 397 29.29 -3.32 -8.76
CA GLU A 397 29.43 -2.34 -7.69
C GLU A 397 28.70 -1.07 -8.09
N VAL A 398 27.84 -0.55 -7.20
CA VAL A 398 27.37 0.83 -7.34
C VAL A 398 28.63 1.68 -7.34
N PRO A 399 28.84 2.56 -8.35
CA PRO A 399 30.05 3.34 -8.44
C PRO A 399 30.30 4.09 -7.12
N SER A 400 31.55 4.12 -6.66
CA SER A 400 31.91 4.75 -5.37
C SER A 400 31.42 6.21 -5.31
N GLU A 401 31.54 6.94 -6.43
CA GLU A 401 31.05 8.32 -6.55
C GLU A 401 29.53 8.44 -6.30
N THR A 402 28.76 7.48 -6.79
CA THR A 402 27.30 7.41 -6.58
C THR A 402 26.98 7.15 -5.11
N LEU A 403 27.71 6.23 -4.47
CA LEU A 403 27.55 5.96 -3.03
C LEU A 403 27.97 7.16 -2.18
N ASP A 404 29.09 7.80 -2.50
CA ASP A 404 29.60 8.97 -1.78
C ASP A 404 28.63 10.14 -1.86
N ALA A 405 28.05 10.41 -3.04
CA ALA A 405 27.01 11.42 -3.21
C ALA A 405 25.77 11.12 -2.36
N ALA A 406 25.32 9.86 -2.36
CA ALA A 406 24.20 9.43 -1.52
C ALA A 406 24.51 9.58 -0.02
N PHE A 407 25.72 9.24 0.44
CA PHE A 407 26.10 9.41 1.84
C PHE A 407 26.26 10.87 2.24
N SER A 408 26.80 11.73 1.38
CA SER A 408 26.88 13.17 1.64
C SER A 408 25.48 13.73 1.87
N TYR A 409 24.54 13.39 0.99
CA TYR A 409 23.15 13.78 1.13
C TYR A 409 22.50 13.27 2.43
N LEU A 410 22.64 11.98 2.73
CA LEU A 410 22.06 11.38 3.95
C LEU A 410 22.67 11.96 5.23
N ARG A 411 23.92 12.44 5.20
CA ARG A 411 24.58 13.10 6.33
C ARG A 411 24.03 14.50 6.58
N GLU A 412 23.70 15.23 5.51
CA GLU A 412 23.16 16.59 5.59
C GLU A 412 21.66 16.62 5.88
N ARG A 413 20.94 15.55 5.54
CA ARG A 413 19.49 15.45 5.76
C ARG A 413 19.18 15.43 7.25
N LYS A 414 18.47 16.47 7.71
CA LYS A 414 18.00 16.56 9.09
C LYS A 414 16.78 15.65 9.30
N PRO A 415 16.71 14.91 10.42
CA PRO A 415 15.49 14.20 10.77
C PRO A 415 14.34 15.19 10.97
N LEU A 416 13.12 14.71 10.73
CA LEU A 416 11.92 15.51 11.02
C LEU A 416 11.88 15.86 12.50
N ALA A 417 11.64 17.14 12.79
CA ALA A 417 11.51 17.59 14.17
C ALA A 417 10.30 16.90 14.83
N PRO A 418 10.43 16.37 16.05
CA PRO A 418 9.30 15.82 16.78
C PRO A 418 8.20 16.87 16.96
N LEU A 419 6.96 16.46 16.76
CA LEU A 419 5.80 17.32 17.00
C LEU A 419 5.24 17.01 18.39
N ALA A 420 5.26 18.01 19.28
CA ALA A 420 4.74 17.87 20.65
C ALA A 420 3.30 17.33 20.68
N LYS A 421 2.48 17.69 19.67
CA LYS A 421 1.12 17.15 19.50
C LYS A 421 1.12 15.63 19.32
N ILE A 422 2.05 15.08 18.53
CA ILE A 422 2.14 13.62 18.29
C ILE A 422 2.78 12.92 19.48
N ASP A 423 3.81 13.51 20.07
CA ASP A 423 4.48 12.92 21.24
C ASP A 423 3.54 12.76 22.44
N ALA A 424 2.57 13.68 22.60
CA ALA A 424 1.51 13.54 23.61
C ALA A 424 0.65 12.27 23.45
N TYR A 425 0.55 11.72 22.23
CA TYR A 425 -0.20 10.50 21.92
C TYR A 425 0.70 9.29 21.63
N ARG A 426 2.01 9.37 21.91
CA ARG A 426 2.96 8.28 21.65
C ARG A 426 2.50 6.94 22.24
N LYS A 427 2.29 6.89 23.56
CA LYS A 427 1.83 5.67 24.26
C LYS A 427 0.48 5.16 23.72
N PRO A 428 -0.55 6.02 23.53
CA PRO A 428 -1.79 5.61 22.86
C PRO A 428 -1.61 5.02 21.45
N ILE A 429 -0.76 5.62 20.61
CA ILE A 429 -0.48 5.13 19.25
C ILE A 429 0.21 3.76 19.32
N GLU A 430 1.25 3.65 20.14
CA GLU A 430 1.97 2.40 20.38
C GLU A 430 1.05 1.30 20.87
N ASN A 431 0.18 1.61 21.84
CA ASN A 431 -0.81 0.67 22.36
C ASN A 431 -1.81 0.25 21.27
N ALA A 432 -2.25 1.17 20.40
CA ALA A 432 -3.13 0.81 19.28
C ALA A 432 -2.44 -0.14 18.28
N VAL A 433 -1.17 0.12 17.96
CA VAL A 433 -0.37 -0.75 17.08
C VAL A 433 -0.08 -2.10 17.73
N PHE A 434 0.25 -2.13 19.02
CA PHE A 434 0.50 -3.38 19.74
C PHE A 434 -0.74 -4.26 19.85
N GLN A 435 -1.91 -3.66 20.07
CA GLN A 435 -3.17 -4.41 20.10
C GLN A 435 -3.58 -4.92 18.71
N HIS A 436 -2.99 -4.38 17.64
CA HIS A 436 -3.18 -4.85 16.28
C HIS A 436 -2.20 -5.98 15.96
N LYS A 437 -2.67 -7.22 15.92
CA LYS A 437 -1.89 -8.45 15.64
C LYS A 437 -0.58 -8.61 16.44
N LEU A 438 -0.44 -7.98 17.62
CA LEU A 438 0.82 -7.95 18.39
C LEU A 438 1.99 -7.35 17.59
N ILE A 439 1.71 -6.43 16.65
CA ILE A 439 2.75 -5.77 15.86
C ILE A 439 3.64 -4.96 16.82
N LEU A 440 4.91 -5.35 16.84
CA LEU A 440 5.90 -4.91 17.82
C LEU A 440 6.25 -3.42 17.67
N ILE A 441 6.36 -2.72 18.82
CA ILE A 441 6.60 -1.28 18.94
C ILE A 441 8.09 -0.89 18.81
N GLU A 442 8.30 0.23 18.10
CA GLU A 442 9.45 1.14 17.94
C GLU A 442 10.86 0.61 17.66
N ASN A 443 11.29 -0.55 18.15
CA ASN A 443 12.66 -1.07 17.91
C ASN A 443 12.75 -2.59 17.74
N LYS A 444 11.64 -3.29 17.92
CA LYS A 444 11.50 -4.69 17.53
C LYS A 444 10.90 -4.67 16.13
N THR A 445 11.78 -4.73 15.14
CA THR A 445 11.49 -4.71 13.70
C THR A 445 10.35 -5.67 13.34
N LEU A 446 9.74 -5.48 12.15
CA LEU A 446 9.24 -6.62 11.39
C LEU A 446 10.37 -7.66 11.50
N GLN A 447 10.17 -8.79 12.19
CA GLN A 447 11.30 -9.66 12.58
C GLN A 447 12.13 -10.15 11.37
N ASP A 448 11.62 -9.95 10.15
CA ASP A 448 12.27 -10.27 8.88
C ASP A 448 12.62 -9.06 8.01
N THR A 449 12.89 -7.87 8.58
CA THR A 449 13.85 -7.00 7.90
C THR A 449 15.17 -7.75 7.92
N VAL A 450 15.46 -8.47 6.84
CA VAL A 450 16.77 -9.08 6.58
C VAL A 450 17.80 -8.00 6.89
N GLN A 451 18.58 -8.19 7.95
CA GLN A 451 19.62 -7.22 8.27
C GLN A 451 20.54 -7.14 7.05
N PRO A 452 20.77 -5.94 6.50
CA PRO A 452 21.60 -5.82 5.32
C PRO A 452 23.01 -6.30 5.69
N THR A 453 23.41 -7.43 5.12
CA THR A 453 24.75 -8.02 5.28
C THR A 453 25.52 -7.87 3.98
N GLN A 454 26.85 -8.05 4.05
CA GLN A 454 27.78 -7.92 2.92
C GLN A 454 27.41 -8.74 1.67
N HIS A 455 26.56 -9.77 1.80
CA HIS A 455 26.19 -10.71 0.75
C HIS A 455 24.68 -10.72 0.44
N TRP A 456 24.05 -9.55 0.36
CA TRP A 456 22.70 -9.48 -0.19
C TRP A 456 22.72 -9.90 -1.67
N THR A 457 22.14 -11.06 -1.96
CA THR A 457 21.84 -11.51 -3.32
C THR A 457 20.34 -11.41 -3.52
N LEU A 458 19.91 -10.78 -4.61
CA LEU A 458 18.52 -10.87 -5.08
C LEU A 458 18.23 -12.37 -5.29
N LYS A 459 17.49 -13.00 -4.38
CA LYS A 459 16.83 -14.27 -4.70
C LYS A 459 15.67 -13.92 -5.64
N SER A 460 15.96 -13.76 -6.93
CA SER A 460 14.91 -13.91 -7.93
C SER A 460 14.48 -15.37 -7.89
N THR A 461 13.19 -15.62 -7.73
CA THR A 461 12.63 -16.94 -7.95
C THR A 461 12.77 -17.26 -9.43
N ALA A 462 13.77 -18.08 -9.74
CA ALA A 462 14.12 -18.58 -11.07
C ALA A 462 13.05 -19.52 -11.70
N LYS A 463 11.75 -19.24 -11.53
CA LYS A 463 10.67 -20.05 -12.14
C LYS A 463 10.20 -19.54 -13.49
N ALA A 464 10.43 -18.27 -13.81
CA ALA A 464 10.34 -17.72 -15.16
C ALA A 464 11.41 -16.63 -15.23
N GLY A 465 12.50 -16.87 -15.95
CA GLY A 465 13.65 -15.97 -15.94
C GLY A 465 13.22 -14.53 -16.26
N CYS A 466 13.60 -13.58 -15.40
CA CYS A 466 13.67 -12.20 -15.86
C CYS A 466 14.50 -12.17 -17.14
N ALA A 467 14.08 -11.43 -18.17
CA ALA A 467 14.89 -11.18 -19.36
C ALA A 467 16.29 -10.59 -19.05
N CYS A 468 16.49 -10.13 -17.81
CA CYS A 468 17.72 -9.60 -17.25
C CYS A 468 18.60 -10.61 -16.50
N CYS A 469 18.13 -11.84 -16.26
CA CYS A 469 18.77 -12.86 -15.42
C CYS A 469 18.81 -14.23 -16.10
N LEU A 470 19.29 -14.29 -17.35
CA LEU A 470 19.84 -15.56 -17.86
C LEU A 470 20.93 -15.98 -16.86
N PRO A 471 20.87 -17.20 -16.29
CA PRO A 471 21.99 -17.73 -15.55
C PRO A 471 23.17 -17.76 -16.53
N GLU A 472 24.23 -17.01 -16.23
CA GLU A 472 25.53 -17.37 -16.76
C GLU A 472 25.80 -18.77 -16.22
N GLU A 473 26.25 -19.67 -17.10
CA GLU A 473 26.64 -21.03 -16.74
C GLU A 473 27.81 -20.93 -15.76
N ASP A 474 27.51 -20.79 -14.46
CA ASP A 474 28.50 -20.81 -13.40
C ASP A 474 29.12 -22.23 -13.36
N GLU A 475 30.43 -22.30 -13.59
CA GLU A 475 31.31 -23.47 -13.53
C GLU A 475 31.43 -24.08 -12.10
N GLU A 476 30.32 -24.17 -11.36
CA GLU A 476 30.22 -24.82 -10.04
C GLU A 476 29.33 -26.09 -10.08
N ASP A 477 29.27 -26.75 -11.25
CA ASP A 477 28.47 -27.96 -11.50
C ASP A 477 29.10 -29.26 -10.95
N GLU A 478 30.15 -29.21 -10.12
CA GLU A 478 30.79 -30.43 -9.60
C GLU A 478 30.09 -31.06 -8.39
N ASP A 479 29.22 -30.35 -7.66
CA ASP A 479 28.55 -30.90 -6.45
C ASP A 479 27.07 -31.27 -6.64
N LEU A 480 26.50 -31.08 -7.84
CA LEU A 480 25.14 -31.51 -8.18
C LEU A 480 25.07 -32.91 -8.84
N GLY A 481 26.23 -33.56 -9.06
CA GLY A 481 26.35 -34.87 -9.71
C GLY A 481 25.81 -36.07 -8.91
N ALA A 482 25.57 -35.94 -7.59
CA ALA A 482 25.22 -37.09 -6.74
C ALA A 482 23.71 -37.41 -6.66
N LEU A 483 22.84 -36.63 -7.29
CA LEU A 483 21.37 -36.82 -7.23
C LEU A 483 20.71 -37.01 -8.61
N LYS A 484 21.49 -37.08 -9.69
CA LYS A 484 21.01 -37.25 -11.07
C LYS A 484 20.91 -38.72 -11.50
N GLY A 485 20.57 -39.59 -10.55
CA GLY A 485 20.54 -41.04 -10.73
C GLY A 485 19.30 -41.68 -10.12
N LYS A 486 18.10 -41.16 -10.42
CA LYS A 486 16.79 -41.84 -10.32
C LYS A 486 15.67 -40.84 -10.60
N LEU A 487 15.25 -40.76 -11.86
CA LEU A 487 13.87 -40.58 -12.33
C LEU A 487 13.92 -40.06 -13.77
N ASP A 488 14.17 -41.01 -14.67
CA ASP A 488 13.73 -40.93 -16.05
C ASP A 488 12.23 -41.29 -16.09
N MET A 489 11.48 -40.65 -16.99
CA MET A 489 10.10 -40.91 -17.49
C MET A 489 9.16 -39.68 -17.52
N SER A 490 9.19 -38.97 -18.65
CA SER A 490 8.07 -38.59 -19.52
C SER A 490 6.61 -38.40 -18.99
N ARG A 491 6.13 -37.13 -19.08
CA ARG A 491 4.78 -36.66 -19.55
C ARG A 491 3.51 -36.94 -18.67
N PRO A 492 2.37 -36.23 -18.89
CA PRO A 492 1.85 -35.21 -17.98
C PRO A 492 0.49 -35.53 -17.29
N GLY A 493 0.22 -34.82 -16.18
CA GLY A 493 -1.13 -34.60 -15.63
C GLY A 493 -1.47 -35.38 -14.36
N VAL A 494 -2.32 -34.74 -13.53
CA VAL A 494 -3.05 -35.25 -12.34
C VAL A 494 -2.44 -34.92 -10.97
N PHE A 495 -3.24 -34.14 -10.22
CA PHE A 495 -3.18 -33.84 -8.79
C PHE A 495 -3.18 -35.12 -7.94
N VAL A 496 -2.19 -35.29 -7.05
CA VAL A 496 -2.29 -36.18 -5.88
C VAL A 496 -1.45 -35.61 -4.71
N LEU A 497 -2.11 -35.30 -3.58
CA LEU A 497 -1.53 -35.30 -2.23
C LEU A 497 -1.46 -36.75 -1.75
N PRO A 498 -0.41 -37.20 -1.03
CA PRO A 498 -0.49 -37.15 0.44
C PRO A 498 0.87 -37.04 1.18
N GLY A 499 0.82 -36.70 2.47
CA GLY A 499 1.98 -36.57 3.35
C GLY A 499 2.52 -37.89 3.92
N THR A 500 3.68 -37.81 4.57
CA THR A 500 4.02 -38.46 5.86
C THR A 500 5.48 -38.14 6.27
N LEU A 501 5.68 -37.94 7.56
CA LEU A 501 6.95 -37.68 8.23
C LEU A 501 8.02 -38.76 8.01
N LYS A 502 9.28 -38.35 7.84
CA LYS A 502 10.45 -39.08 8.37
C LYS A 502 11.46 -38.13 9.03
N LYS A 503 11.79 -38.46 10.28
CA LYS A 503 12.86 -37.88 11.10
C LYS A 503 14.24 -38.26 10.52
N GLY A 504 15.14 -37.28 10.37
CA GLY A 504 16.56 -37.46 10.07
C GLY A 504 17.40 -36.38 10.78
N LYS A 505 18.54 -36.78 11.36
CA LYS A 505 19.45 -36.02 12.24
C LYS A 505 20.08 -34.77 11.60
N PRO A 506 20.55 -33.78 12.40
CA PRO A 506 21.17 -32.56 11.87
C PRO A 506 22.62 -32.83 11.45
N SER A 507 22.98 -32.49 10.22
CA SER A 507 24.37 -32.29 9.81
C SER A 507 24.70 -30.80 9.87
N ALA A 508 25.84 -30.51 10.46
CA ALA A 508 26.32 -29.18 10.75
C ALA A 508 26.81 -28.41 9.50
N ALA A 509 26.78 -27.09 9.64
CA ALA A 509 27.62 -26.10 8.95
C ALA A 509 27.31 -25.75 7.48
N GLY A 510 26.24 -24.99 7.30
CA GLY A 510 26.21 -23.84 6.37
C GLY A 510 25.57 -22.67 7.11
N LYS A 511 26.28 -21.55 7.28
CA LYS A 511 25.71 -20.32 7.88
C LYS A 511 24.76 -19.66 6.87
N PHE A 512 23.61 -20.27 6.65
CA PHE A 512 22.46 -19.66 6.00
C PHE A 512 21.36 -19.51 7.04
N VAL A 513 20.85 -18.30 7.21
CA VAL A 513 19.69 -18.05 8.08
C VAL A 513 18.43 -18.31 7.27
N ASP A 514 17.82 -19.48 7.47
CA ASP A 514 16.45 -19.78 7.01
C ASP A 514 15.47 -19.16 8.01
N GLY A 515 14.53 -18.33 7.55
CA GLY A 515 13.54 -17.59 8.36
C GLY A 515 12.44 -18.47 8.96
N LYS A 516 12.76 -19.68 9.43
CA LYS A 516 11.79 -20.69 9.90
C LYS A 516 11.85 -21.01 11.39
N MET A 517 12.54 -20.23 12.20
CA MET A 517 12.58 -20.47 13.65
C MET A 517 11.33 -19.91 14.33
N GLY A 518 10.28 -20.75 14.44
CA GLY A 518 9.16 -20.48 15.33
C GLY A 518 9.61 -20.51 16.80
N PHE A 519 9.16 -19.55 17.62
CA PHE A 519 9.48 -19.53 19.04
C PHE A 519 8.26 -19.28 19.94
N ALA A 520 8.22 -20.04 21.03
CA ALA A 520 7.22 -20.03 22.08
C ALA A 520 7.43 -18.85 23.05
N PHE A 521 6.33 -18.27 23.53
CA PHE A 521 6.32 -17.09 24.40
C PHE A 521 6.24 -17.50 25.88
N ASP A 522 7.10 -16.91 26.73
CA ASP A 522 7.01 -17.00 28.19
C ASP A 522 6.63 -15.62 28.77
N PRO A 523 5.39 -15.47 29.29
CA PRO A 523 4.85 -14.19 29.73
C PRO A 523 5.39 -13.71 31.09
N THR A 524 6.21 -14.47 31.83
CA THR A 524 6.64 -14.06 33.18
C THR A 524 7.82 -13.08 33.20
N LYS A 525 8.35 -12.67 32.04
CA LYS A 525 9.48 -11.72 31.94
C LYS A 525 9.08 -10.24 31.83
N PHE A 526 7.80 -9.94 31.97
CA PHE A 526 7.28 -8.57 31.96
C PHE A 526 6.49 -8.30 33.24
N SER A 527 7.23 -7.93 34.30
CA SER A 527 6.70 -7.24 35.49
C SER A 527 7.34 -5.87 35.62
#